data_AF-A0A973SQI4-F1
#
_entry.id   AF-A0A973SQI4-F1
#
_cell.length_a   1.000
_cell.length_b   1.000
_cell.length_c   1.000
_cell.angle_alpha   90.00
_cell.angle_beta   90.00
_cell.angle_gamma   90.00
#
_symmetry.space_group_name_H-M   'P 1'
#
loop_
_entity.id
_entity.type
_entity.pdbx_description
1 polymer ?
#
loop_
_entity_poly.entity_id
_entity_poly.type
_entity_poly.pdbx_seq_one_letter_code
_entity_poly.pdbx_strand_id
1 'polypeptide(L)' 'MTDDVTPADLRRQAEAALTPVAQRRVRLLAELEECETELRPLVHRAVRAEVSYRRITALSGLSQTTIAKWVRQAEE' A
#
# COMPACT_ATOMS: atom_id res chain seq x y z
N MET A 1 20.23 -32.87 -28.06
CA MET A 1 20.78 -31.54 -27.75
C MET A 1 20.19 -31.13 -26.43
N THR A 2 21.01 -31.14 -25.38
CA THR A 2 20.63 -30.55 -24.09
C THR A 2 20.68 -29.04 -24.31
N ASP A 3 19.54 -28.35 -24.24
CA ASP A 3 19.53 -26.89 -24.17
C ASP A 3 20.17 -26.52 -22.83
N ASP A 4 21.47 -26.22 -22.82
CA ASP A 4 22.18 -25.73 -21.65
C ASP A 4 21.71 -24.30 -21.36
N VAL A 5 20.64 -24.19 -20.56
CA VAL A 5 20.16 -22.91 -20.06
C VAL A 5 21.25 -22.29 -19.20
N THR A 6 21.80 -21.17 -19.65
CA THR A 6 22.87 -20.51 -18.89
C THR A 6 22.31 -19.79 -17.67
N PRO A 7 23.12 -19.50 -16.64
CA PRO A 7 22.71 -18.63 -15.55
C PRO A 7 22.25 -17.24 -16.01
N ALA A 8 22.72 -16.76 -17.17
CA ALA A 8 22.26 -15.50 -17.74
C ALA A 8 20.84 -15.61 -18.32
N ASP A 9 20.51 -16.74 -18.92
CA ASP A 9 19.17 -17.01 -19.43
C ASP A 9 18.15 -17.17 -18.29
N LEU A 10 18.53 -17.87 -17.20
CA LEU A 10 17.70 -17.95 -16.00
C LEU A 10 17.40 -16.57 -15.39
N ARG A 11 18.41 -15.69 -15.32
CA ARG A 11 18.24 -14.31 -14.84
C ARG A 11 17.28 -13.53 -15.73
N ARG A 12 17.46 -13.57 -17.05
CA ARG A 12 16.59 -12.89 -18.00
C ARG A 12 15.15 -13.39 -17.92
N GLN A 13 14.96 -14.70 -17.77
CA GLN A 13 13.62 -15.31 -17.61
C GLN A 13 12.97 -14.87 -16.29
N ALA A 14 13.72 -14.87 -15.19
CA ALA A 14 13.21 -14.41 -13.89
C ALA A 14 12.83 -12.93 -13.92
N GLU A 15 13.66 -12.06 -14.51
CA GLU A 15 13.38 -10.64 -14.68
C GLU A 15 12.15 -10.42 -15.56
N ALA A 16 12.03 -11.12 -16.69
CA ALA A 16 10.89 -11.02 -17.59
C ALA A 16 9.58 -11.45 -16.90
N ALA A 17 9.62 -12.51 -16.07
CA ALA A 17 8.46 -12.96 -15.31
C ALA A 17 8.07 -11.99 -14.18
N LEU A 18 9.05 -11.39 -13.50
CA LEU A 18 8.83 -10.48 -12.38
C LEU A 18 8.32 -9.10 -12.82
N THR A 19 8.86 -8.59 -13.92
CA THR A 19 8.64 -7.22 -14.40
C THR A 19 7.16 -6.82 -14.47
N PRO A 20 6.23 -7.56 -15.12
CA PRO A 20 4.84 -7.13 -15.22
C PRO A 20 4.14 -7.05 -13.84
N VAL A 21 4.44 -7.99 -12.93
CA VAL A 21 3.87 -8.01 -11.58
C VAL A 21 4.42 -6.86 -10.75
N ALA A 22 5.73 -6.61 -10.82
CA ALA A 22 6.39 -5.52 -10.11
C ALA A 22 5.87 -4.15 -10.59
N GLN A 23 5.72 -3.95 -11.91
CA GLN A 23 5.14 -2.73 -12.47
C GLN A 23 3.70 -2.51 -12.02
N ARG A 24 2.87 -3.56 -12.01
CA ARG A 24 1.50 -3.46 -11.49
C ARG A 24 1.49 -3.07 -10.02
N ARG A 25 2.36 -3.67 -9.21
CA ARG A 25 2.49 -3.31 -7.79
C ARG A 25 2.85 -1.84 -7.60
N VAL A 26 3.80 -1.31 -8.38
CA VAL A 26 4.19 0.11 -8.31
C VAL A 26 3.00 1.03 -8.60
N ARG A 27 2.20 0.72 -9.64
CA ARG A 27 1.00 1.52 -9.97
C ARG A 27 -0.03 1.50 -8.84
N LEU A 28 -0.34 0.31 -8.32
CA LEU A 28 -1.28 0.16 -7.21
C LEU A 28 -0.82 0.87 -5.93
N LEU A 29 0.50 0.93 -5.69
CA LEU A 29 1.03 1.69 -4.56
C LEU A 29 0.83 3.20 -4.74
N ALA A 30 1.01 3.72 -5.96
CA ALA A 30 0.75 5.13 -6.23
C ALA A 30 -0.74 5.46 -6.05
N GLU A 31 -1.64 4.63 -6.56
CA GLU A 31 -3.09 4.78 -6.37
C GLU A 31 -3.48 4.71 -4.88
N LEU A 32 -2.84 3.81 -4.11
CA LEU A 32 -3.05 3.73 -2.67
C LEU A 32 -2.59 5.01 -1.95
N GLU A 33 -1.44 5.56 -2.33
CA GLU A 33 -0.91 6.80 -1.75
C GLU A 33 -1.80 8.02 -2.04
N GLU A 34 -2.37 8.11 -3.24
CA GLU A 34 -3.38 9.10 -3.60
C GLU A 34 -4.62 8.95 -2.70
N CYS A 35 -5.14 7.72 -2.58
CA CYS A 35 -6.27 7.42 -1.70
C CYS A 35 -5.97 7.78 -0.23
N GLU A 36 -4.77 7.48 0.27
CA GLU A 36 -4.36 7.80 1.65
C GLU A 36 -4.27 9.32 1.87
N THR A 37 -3.84 10.07 0.87
CA THR A 37 -3.78 11.54 0.92
C THR A 37 -5.17 12.15 1.10
N GLU A 38 -6.17 11.63 0.38
CA GLU A 38 -7.56 12.05 0.53
C GLU A 38 -8.18 11.57 1.84
N LEU A 39 -7.86 10.34 2.25
CA LEU A 39 -8.47 9.69 3.40
C LEU A 39 -7.99 10.27 4.73
N ARG A 40 -6.72 10.66 4.83
CA ARG A 40 -6.12 11.17 6.08
C ARG A 40 -6.92 12.30 6.73
N PRO A 41 -7.25 13.43 6.05
CA PRO A 41 -8.06 14.49 6.66
C PRO A 41 -9.48 14.03 7.05
N LEU A 42 -10.06 13.05 6.33
CA LEU A 42 -11.36 12.48 6.67
C LEU A 42 -11.30 11.65 7.95
N VAL A 43 -10.24 10.86 8.13
CA VAL A 43 -9.97 10.10 9.36
C VAL A 43 -9.84 11.05 10.55
N HIS A 44 -9.09 12.15 10.42
CA HIS A 44 -8.98 13.16 11.47
C HIS A 44 -10.32 13.75 11.87
N ARG A 45 -11.15 14.13 10.89
CA ARG A 45 -12.50 14.66 11.15
C ARG A 45 -13.38 13.62 11.84
N ALA A 46 -13.32 12.36 11.41
CA ALA A 46 -14.08 11.27 12.02
C ALA A 46 -13.68 11.05 13.48
N VAL A 47 -12.38 11.06 13.79
CA VAL A 47 -11.90 10.92 15.18
C VAL A 47 -12.34 12.11 16.04
N ARG A 48 -12.24 13.35 15.53
CA ARG A 48 -12.75 14.55 16.23
C ARG A 48 -14.26 14.53 16.45
N ALA A 49 -15.00 13.83 15.59
CA ALA A 49 -16.43 13.56 15.73
C ALA A 49 -16.74 12.29 16.55
N GLU A 50 -15.76 11.81 17.33
CA GLU A 50 -15.90 10.66 18.25
C GLU A 50 -16.23 9.32 17.57
N VAL A 51 -15.97 9.19 16.27
CA VAL A 51 -16.10 7.89 15.59
C VAL A 51 -14.99 6.96 16.09
N SER A 52 -15.39 5.83 16.70
CA SER A 52 -14.43 4.85 17.24
C SER A 52 -13.45 4.33 16.17
N TYR A 53 -12.21 4.07 16.59
CA TYR A 53 -11.18 3.52 15.70
C TYR A 53 -11.59 2.19 15.08
N ARG A 54 -12.33 1.35 15.81
CA ARG A 54 -12.89 0.10 15.29
C ARG A 54 -13.81 0.34 14.10
N ARG A 55 -14.66 1.37 14.16
CA ARG A 55 -15.57 1.71 13.05
C ARG A 55 -14.80 2.27 11.86
N ILE A 56 -13.79 3.11 12.10
CA ILE A 56 -12.92 3.65 11.05
C ILE A 56 -12.19 2.49 10.35
N THR A 57 -11.55 1.58 11.08
CA THR A 57 -10.91 0.37 10.52
C THR A 57 -11.87 -0.45 9.68
N ALA A 58 -13.10 -0.65 10.13
CA ALA A 58 -14.09 -1.43 9.37
C ALA A 58 -14.52 -0.75 8.06
N LEU A 59 -14.47 0.58 7.98
CA LEU A 59 -14.87 1.35 6.79
C LEU A 59 -13.72 1.57 5.81
N SER A 60 -12.50 1.75 6.31
CA SER A 60 -11.35 2.13 5.49
C SER A 60 -10.33 1.02 5.27
N GLY A 61 -10.41 -0.08 6.02
CA GLY A 61 -9.38 -1.13 6.02
C GLY A 61 -8.07 -0.74 6.71
N LEU A 62 -7.96 0.49 7.25
CA LEU A 62 -6.77 0.92 7.97
C LEU A 62 -6.65 0.21 9.32
N SER A 63 -5.42 -0.16 9.69
CA SER A 63 -5.15 -0.64 11.04
C SER A 63 -5.35 0.48 12.07
N GLN A 64 -5.68 0.10 13.31
CA GLN A 64 -5.77 1.04 14.41
C GLN A 64 -4.44 1.77 14.66
N THR A 65 -3.30 1.11 14.40
CA THR A 65 -1.96 1.70 14.52
C THR A 65 -1.73 2.82 13.51
N THR A 66 -2.18 2.65 12.26
CA THR A 66 -2.10 3.70 11.23
C THR A 66 -2.98 4.89 11.59
N ILE A 67 -4.22 4.62 12.03
CA ILE A 67 -5.16 5.67 12.47
C ILE A 67 -4.54 6.48 13.63
N ALA A 68 -4.02 5.80 14.66
CA ALA A 68 -3.38 6.45 15.80
C ALA A 68 -2.15 7.29 15.39
N LYS A 69 -1.31 6.76 14.49
CA LYS A 69 -0.15 7.48 13.97
C LYS A 69 -0.58 8.75 13.25
N TRP A 70 -1.56 8.67 12.36
CA TRP A 70 -2.05 9.82 11.63
C TRP A 70 -2.57 10.88 12.59
N VAL A 71 -3.47 10.51 13.51
CA VAL A 71 -4.02 11.43 14.53
C VAL A 71 -2.92 12.16 15.28
N ARG A 72 -1.92 11.45 15.80
CA ARG A 72 -0.78 12.05 16.51
C ARG A 72 -0.01 13.07 15.65
N GLN A 73 0.24 12.76 14.39
CA GLN A 73 0.98 13.64 13.48
C GLN A 73 0.24 14.94 13.12
N ALA A 74 -1.08 15.03 13.35
CA ALA A 74 -1.82 16.27 13.14
C ALA A 74 -1.93 17.14 14.40
N GLU A 75 -1.46 16.63 15.55
CA GLU A 75 -1.38 17.36 16.82
C GLU A 75 0.02 17.96 17.04
N GLU A 76 1.00 17.54 16.25
CA GLU A 76 2.37 18.09 16.14
C GLU A 76 2.40 19.28 15.16
#